data_AF-A0A1A0FKF9-F1
#
_entry.id   AF-A0A1A0FKF9-F1
#
_cell.length_a   1.000
_cell.length_b   1.000
_cell.length_c   1.000
_cell.angle_alpha   90.00
_cell.angle_beta   90.00
_cell.angle_gamma   90.00
#
_symmetry.space_group_name_H-M   'P 1'
#
loop_
_entity.id
_entity.type
_entity.pdbx_description
1 polymer ?
#
loop_
_entity_poly.entity_id
_entity_poly.type
_entity_poly.pdbx_seq_one_letter_code
_entity_poly.pdbx_strand_id
1 'polypeptide(L)'
;MRALSKVPLMKWCNSLARLVSRFNPGWIGGEKLDRYTSNRLPLKGDCQPGHVYLVGAGSGDVELLTLKAARLLCQADAVVYDRLVGDDVLALIPRGTERHYVGKASGHHSMPQAEIGALMVTLARAGKSVVRLKGGDPAIFGRMGEELDALAAAHVPATIVPGITAASSAAACMGIPLTDRGHAQQLRFVTAQLCREDGTPDWSALARRDETLVFYMGLSKVEAICAGLRDAGLPDDWPIMLVANASQPDQQSLVGTLADMPLQLAASPLPSPCVIMVGSVVTRVATSPAALDIHNAVY
;
A
#
# COMPACT_ATOMS: atom_id res chain seq x y z
N MET A 1 -40.16 22.00 14.53
CA MET A 1 -38.95 22.61 15.16
C MET A 1 -37.80 21.61 15.05
N ARG A 2 -36.60 22.13 14.76
CA ARG A 2 -35.31 21.47 14.47
C ARG A 2 -35.08 21.09 13.00
N ALA A 3 -34.49 22.05 12.29
CA ALA A 3 -33.86 21.90 11.01
C ALA A 3 -32.63 20.98 11.13
N LEU A 4 -32.57 19.95 10.29
CA LEU A 4 -31.38 19.15 10.09
C LEU A 4 -30.48 19.91 9.12
N SER A 5 -29.39 20.48 9.63
CA SER A 5 -28.31 21.03 8.85
C SER A 5 -27.63 19.91 8.05
N LYS A 6 -28.01 19.78 6.78
CA LYS A 6 -27.18 19.10 5.78
C LYS A 6 -25.88 19.89 5.60
N VAL A 7 -24.80 19.17 5.27
CA VAL A 7 -23.43 19.60 4.88
C VAL A 7 -22.40 19.53 6.04
N PRO A 8 -21.25 18.83 5.87
CA PRO A 8 -20.47 18.77 4.62
C PRO A 8 -19.86 17.41 4.23
N LEU A 9 -20.45 16.77 3.22
CA LEU A 9 -19.71 16.03 2.17
C LEU A 9 -18.88 17.01 1.27
N MET A 10 -19.10 18.32 1.45
CA MET A 10 -18.62 19.40 0.57
C MET A 10 -17.28 20.03 0.99
N LYS A 11 -16.67 19.59 2.11
CA LYS A 11 -15.35 20.09 2.58
C LYS A 11 -14.17 19.31 1.99
N TRP A 12 -14.37 18.03 1.67
CA TRP A 12 -13.33 17.15 1.12
C TRP A 12 -13.13 17.33 -0.39
N CYS A 13 -14.21 17.36 -1.17
CA CYS A 13 -14.14 17.73 -2.59
C CYS A 13 -13.48 19.10 -2.79
N ASN A 14 -13.65 20.05 -1.86
CA ASN A 14 -12.97 21.35 -1.92
C ASN A 14 -11.48 21.30 -1.59
N SER A 15 -10.97 20.33 -0.81
CA SER A 15 -9.53 20.26 -0.48
C SER A 15 -8.74 19.54 -1.56
N LEU A 16 -9.30 18.48 -2.16
CA LEU A 16 -8.77 17.86 -3.38
C LEU A 16 -8.95 18.76 -4.60
N ALA A 17 -10.10 19.42 -4.76
CA ALA A 17 -10.24 20.44 -5.81
C ALA A 17 -9.33 21.65 -5.58
N ARG A 18 -8.92 21.99 -4.34
CA ARG A 18 -7.90 23.02 -4.07
C ARG A 18 -6.47 22.54 -4.31
N LEU A 19 -6.21 21.23 -4.18
CA LEU A 19 -4.98 20.59 -4.63
C LEU A 19 -4.87 20.69 -6.17
N VAL A 20 -6.02 20.52 -6.86
CA VAL A 20 -6.16 20.60 -8.32
C VAL A 20 -6.28 22.05 -8.84
N SER A 21 -6.87 22.99 -8.08
CA SER A 21 -7.10 24.39 -8.50
C SER A 21 -5.84 25.26 -8.50
N ARG A 22 -4.68 24.68 -8.19
CA ARG A 22 -3.37 25.29 -8.50
C ARG A 22 -3.10 25.35 -10.02
N PHE A 23 -3.88 24.66 -10.85
CA PHE A 23 -3.52 24.38 -12.25
C PHE A 23 -4.39 25.06 -13.34
N ASN A 24 -5.28 26.00 -12.99
CA ASN A 24 -6.01 26.76 -14.02
C ASN A 24 -6.22 28.24 -13.61
N PRO A 25 -5.34 29.17 -14.02
CA PRO A 25 -5.53 30.60 -13.80
C PRO A 25 -6.40 31.16 -14.95
N GLY A 26 -7.66 30.75 -14.99
CA GLY A 26 -8.62 31.19 -16.00
C GLY A 26 -9.84 31.80 -15.33
N TRP A 27 -9.82 33.12 -15.15
CA TRP A 27 -10.97 33.98 -14.89
C TRP A 27 -11.77 33.74 -13.59
N ILE A 28 -11.68 34.69 -12.67
CA ILE A 28 -12.82 35.46 -12.13
C ILE A 28 -12.22 36.72 -11.49
N GLY A 29 -12.58 37.87 -12.05
CA GLY A 29 -12.32 39.17 -11.44
C GLY A 29 -13.23 39.39 -10.23
N GLY A 30 -12.76 40.19 -9.28
CA GLY A 30 -13.54 40.64 -8.14
C GLY A 30 -12.79 40.48 -6.82
N GLU A 31 -12.14 41.55 -6.41
CA GLU A 31 -11.56 41.72 -5.07
C GLU A 31 -12.59 41.42 -3.96
N LYS A 32 -12.07 40.92 -2.82
CA LYS A 32 -12.73 40.60 -1.52
C LYS A 32 -13.19 39.15 -1.33
N LEU A 33 -12.23 38.24 -1.13
CA LEU A 33 -12.47 36.99 -0.40
C LEU A 33 -11.25 36.55 0.45
N ASP A 34 -10.59 37.49 1.14
CA ASP A 34 -9.23 37.26 1.68
C ASP A 34 -9.12 37.06 3.20
N ARG A 35 -10.21 36.85 3.95
CA ARG A 35 -10.11 36.61 5.42
C ARG A 35 -10.68 35.29 5.94
N TYR A 36 -11.32 34.47 5.11
CA TYR A 36 -11.86 33.15 5.50
C TYR A 36 -11.42 31.99 4.58
N THR A 37 -10.51 32.22 3.63
CA THR A 37 -10.10 31.25 2.59
C THR A 37 -8.73 30.60 2.85
N SER A 38 -8.03 30.95 3.91
CA SER A 38 -6.63 30.55 4.13
C SER A 38 -6.41 29.26 4.94
N ASN A 39 -7.39 28.35 4.97
CA ASN A 39 -7.14 26.98 5.43
C ASN A 39 -6.41 26.17 4.34
N ARG A 40 -5.30 26.72 3.81
CA ARG A 40 -4.40 26.03 2.90
C ARG A 40 -3.53 25.12 3.76
N LEU A 41 -3.60 23.81 3.52
CA LEU A 41 -2.64 22.88 4.11
C LEU A 41 -1.22 23.39 3.79
N PRO A 42 -0.29 23.44 4.77
CA PRO A 42 1.06 23.97 4.58
C PRO A 42 1.94 22.96 3.81
N LEU A 43 1.48 22.52 2.63
CA LEU A 43 2.22 21.60 1.78
C LEU A 43 3.43 22.34 1.21
N LYS A 44 4.62 21.91 1.61
CA LYS A 44 5.89 22.51 1.18
C LYS A 44 6.54 21.68 0.07
N GLY A 45 7.20 22.41 -0.84
CA GLY A 45 8.07 21.89 -1.89
C GLY A 45 7.30 21.49 -3.14
N ASP A 46 7.81 21.91 -4.30
CA ASP A 46 7.40 21.41 -5.60
C ASP A 46 8.37 20.33 -6.08
N CYS A 47 7.93 19.51 -7.03
CA CYS A 47 8.81 18.60 -7.76
C CYS A 47 10.02 19.36 -8.32
N GLN A 48 11.21 18.78 -8.19
CA GLN A 48 12.46 19.36 -8.67
C GLN A 48 12.87 18.68 -10.00
N PRO A 49 13.31 19.46 -11.01
CA PRO A 49 13.89 18.91 -12.23
C PRO A 49 15.05 17.96 -11.94
N GLY A 50 15.11 16.84 -12.66
CA GLY A 50 16.15 15.83 -12.52
C GLY A 50 16.17 15.08 -11.19
N HIS A 51 15.06 15.10 -10.44
CA HIS A 51 14.92 14.45 -9.14
C HIS A 51 13.96 13.26 -9.22
N VAL A 52 14.30 12.17 -8.54
CA VAL A 52 13.44 10.97 -8.44
C VAL A 52 12.79 10.87 -7.07
N TYR A 53 11.48 10.63 -7.05
CA TYR A 53 10.69 10.42 -5.84
C TYR A 53 10.22 8.97 -5.78
N LEU A 54 10.71 8.20 -4.82
CA LEU A 54 10.21 6.84 -4.55
C LEU A 54 9.01 6.96 -3.61
N VAL A 55 7.81 6.77 -4.14
CA VAL A 55 6.56 7.11 -3.46
C VAL A 55 5.73 5.86 -3.20
N GLY A 56 5.37 5.66 -1.94
CA GLY A 56 4.37 4.66 -1.54
C GLY A 56 2.96 5.08 -1.90
N ALA A 57 2.27 4.25 -2.66
CA ALA A 57 0.90 4.45 -3.08
C ALA A 57 -0.13 4.00 -2.03
N GLY A 58 0.29 3.29 -0.98
CA GLY A 58 -0.65 2.60 -0.09
C GLY A 58 -1.15 1.27 -0.69
N SER A 59 -2.05 0.60 0.03
CA SER A 59 -2.53 -0.75 -0.29
C SER A 59 -3.66 -0.84 -1.33
N GLY A 60 -4.13 0.29 -1.86
CA GLY A 60 -5.15 0.33 -2.90
C GLY A 60 -6.06 1.54 -2.76
N ASP A 61 -6.66 1.73 -1.58
CA ASP A 61 -7.53 2.88 -1.31
C ASP A 61 -6.77 4.20 -1.50
N VAL A 62 -7.31 5.06 -2.37
CA VAL A 62 -6.77 6.37 -2.68
C VAL A 62 -6.74 7.30 -1.46
N GLU A 63 -7.63 7.10 -0.48
CA GLU A 63 -7.67 7.88 0.75
C GLU A 63 -6.51 7.54 1.70
N LEU A 64 -5.83 6.41 1.48
CA LEU A 64 -4.63 6.03 2.25
C LEU A 64 -3.34 6.63 1.67
N LEU A 65 -3.41 7.43 0.61
CA LEU A 65 -2.27 8.20 0.13
C LEU A 65 -1.84 9.24 1.17
N THR A 66 -0.53 9.36 1.36
CA THR A 66 -0.01 10.49 2.14
C THR A 66 -0.21 11.80 1.37
N LEU A 67 -0.40 12.91 2.09
CA LEU A 67 -0.51 14.23 1.47
C LEU A 67 0.70 14.59 0.58
N LYS A 68 1.89 14.11 0.95
CA LYS A 68 3.12 14.28 0.16
C LYS A 68 3.08 13.46 -1.13
N ALA A 69 2.60 12.21 -1.07
CA ALA A 69 2.43 11.35 -2.24
C ALA A 69 1.45 11.97 -3.24
N ALA A 70 0.25 12.34 -2.79
CA ALA A 70 -0.77 12.96 -3.64
C ALA A 70 -0.26 14.25 -4.30
N ARG A 71 0.42 15.12 -3.53
CA ARG A 71 1.00 16.35 -4.08
C ARG A 71 2.04 16.07 -5.18
N LEU A 72 3.00 15.18 -4.93
CA LEU A 72 4.07 14.88 -5.89
C LEU A 72 3.50 14.22 -7.16
N LEU A 73 2.53 13.33 -7.00
CA LEU A 73 1.87 12.65 -8.13
C LEU A 73 1.16 13.64 -9.06
N CYS A 74 0.57 14.70 -8.52
CA CYS A 74 -0.06 15.77 -9.31
C CYS A 74 0.94 16.77 -9.92
N GLN A 75 2.23 16.73 -9.56
CA GLN A 75 3.23 17.70 -9.98
C GLN A 75 4.33 17.12 -10.89
N ALA A 76 4.50 15.79 -10.89
CA ALA A 76 5.59 15.15 -11.61
C ALA A 76 5.42 15.21 -13.13
N ASP A 77 6.56 15.29 -13.83
CA ASP A 77 6.62 15.26 -15.29
C ASP A 77 6.44 13.82 -15.82
N ALA A 78 6.98 12.84 -15.08
CA ALA A 78 6.88 11.42 -15.42
C ALA A 78 6.56 10.55 -14.19
N VAL A 79 5.70 9.56 -14.38
CA VAL A 79 5.32 8.57 -13.35
C VAL A 79 5.65 7.18 -13.84
N VAL A 80 6.52 6.48 -13.10
CA VAL A 80 6.90 5.08 -13.30
C VAL A 80 6.18 4.22 -12.26
N TYR A 81 5.26 3.35 -12.66
CA TYR A 81 4.39 2.62 -11.73
C TYR A 81 4.29 1.12 -12.05
N ASP A 82 4.05 0.32 -11.02
CA ASP A 82 3.88 -1.12 -11.14
C ASP A 82 2.40 -1.54 -11.02
N ARG A 83 2.17 -2.85 -11.13
CA ARG A 83 0.82 -3.45 -11.13
C ARG A 83 0.05 -3.23 -9.83
N LEU A 84 0.72 -3.03 -8.69
CA LEU A 84 0.05 -2.99 -7.38
C LEU A 84 -0.60 -1.63 -7.08
N VAL A 85 -0.42 -0.64 -7.96
CA VAL A 85 -1.06 0.66 -7.82
C VAL A 85 -2.48 0.58 -8.39
N GLY A 86 -3.48 0.88 -7.56
CA GLY A 86 -4.90 0.86 -7.95
C GLY A 86 -5.27 1.97 -8.93
N ASP A 87 -6.33 1.73 -9.71
CA ASP A 87 -6.79 2.64 -10.78
C ASP A 87 -7.19 4.02 -10.25
N ASP A 88 -7.80 4.10 -9.06
CA ASP A 88 -8.18 5.39 -8.44
C ASP A 88 -6.97 6.25 -8.09
N VAL A 89 -5.85 5.65 -7.70
CA VAL A 89 -4.58 6.36 -7.50
C VAL A 89 -4.03 6.84 -8.84
N LEU A 90 -4.07 6.00 -9.88
CA LEU A 90 -3.60 6.37 -11.23
C LEU A 90 -4.46 7.47 -11.86
N ALA A 91 -5.73 7.57 -11.48
CA ALA A 91 -6.65 8.62 -11.92
C ALA A 91 -6.26 10.01 -11.39
N LEU A 92 -5.47 10.11 -10.31
CA LEU A 92 -4.94 11.38 -9.79
C LEU A 92 -3.83 11.97 -10.68
N ILE A 93 -3.22 11.17 -11.54
CA ILE A 93 -2.13 11.62 -12.42
C ILE A 93 -2.73 12.59 -13.48
N PRO A 94 -2.25 13.84 -13.57
CA PRO A 94 -2.78 14.82 -14.52
C PRO A 94 -2.73 14.35 -15.98
N ARG A 95 -3.64 14.89 -16.79
CA ARG A 95 -3.58 14.72 -18.26
C ARG A 95 -2.34 15.46 -18.78
N GLY A 96 -1.43 14.75 -19.43
CA GLY A 96 -0.18 15.28 -19.96
C GLY A 96 1.08 14.81 -19.23
N THR A 97 0.95 14.25 -18.03
CA THR A 97 2.07 13.58 -17.35
C THR A 97 2.45 12.29 -18.09
N GLU A 98 3.74 12.06 -18.31
CA GLU A 98 4.22 10.81 -18.92
C GLU A 98 4.00 9.63 -17.96
N ARG A 99 3.52 8.51 -18.50
CA ARG A 99 3.17 7.32 -17.70
C ARG A 99 3.93 6.12 -18.23
N HIS A 100 4.72 5.49 -17.36
CA HIS A 100 5.52 4.31 -17.68
C HIS A 100 5.09 3.15 -16.78
N TYR A 101 4.34 2.20 -17.35
CA TYR A 101 3.99 0.96 -16.68
C TYR A 101 5.17 -0.02 -16.72
N VAL A 102 5.59 -0.52 -15.56
CA VAL A 102 6.74 -1.45 -15.42
C VAL A 102 6.37 -2.79 -14.77
N GLY A 103 5.07 -3.06 -14.58
CA GLY A 103 4.58 -4.29 -13.96
C GLY A 103 4.51 -5.51 -14.89
N LYS A 104 4.37 -6.71 -14.30
CA LYS A 104 4.00 -7.95 -15.04
C LYS A 104 2.53 -7.89 -15.44
N ALA A 105 2.22 -7.69 -16.71
CA ALA A 105 0.94 -8.11 -17.27
C ALA A 105 0.97 -9.62 -17.53
N SER A 106 -0.09 -10.36 -17.21
CA SER A 106 -0.20 -11.79 -17.55
C SER A 106 0.05 -11.98 -19.05
N GLY A 107 1.17 -12.64 -19.41
CA GLY A 107 1.56 -12.89 -20.80
C GLY A 107 2.69 -12.01 -21.37
N HIS A 108 3.17 -10.99 -20.65
CA HIS A 108 4.31 -10.16 -21.10
C HIS A 108 5.52 -10.26 -20.16
N HIS A 109 6.72 -10.22 -20.74
CA HIS A 109 7.99 -10.22 -19.99
C HIS A 109 8.04 -8.98 -19.09
N SER A 110 8.24 -9.21 -17.77
CA SER A 110 8.48 -8.14 -16.80
C SER A 110 9.71 -7.34 -17.19
N MET A 111 9.66 -6.02 -17.05
CA MET A 111 10.89 -5.22 -17.10
C MET A 111 11.80 -5.67 -15.94
N PRO A 112 13.04 -6.10 -16.21
CA PRO A 112 14.05 -6.35 -15.18
C PRO A 112 14.28 -5.13 -14.30
N GLN A 113 14.62 -5.35 -13.03
CA GLN A 113 14.80 -4.25 -12.07
C GLN A 113 15.87 -3.25 -12.50
N ALA A 114 16.94 -3.74 -13.14
CA ALA A 114 18.00 -2.90 -13.70
C ALA A 114 17.48 -1.95 -14.79
N GLU A 115 16.53 -2.40 -15.62
CA GLU A 115 15.92 -1.58 -16.66
C GLU A 115 14.99 -0.51 -16.07
N ILE A 116 14.26 -0.83 -14.98
CA ILE A 116 13.47 0.16 -14.23
C ILE A 116 14.38 1.27 -13.68
N GLY A 117 15.52 0.89 -13.09
CA GLY A 117 16.55 1.82 -12.65
C GLY A 117 17.07 2.71 -13.78
N ALA A 118 17.44 2.10 -14.90
CA ALA A 118 17.93 2.82 -16.09
C ALA A 118 16.89 3.78 -16.68
N LEU A 119 15.60 3.40 -16.70
CA LEU A 119 14.51 4.25 -17.13
C LEU A 119 14.39 5.50 -16.23
N MET A 120 14.39 5.33 -14.91
CA MET A 120 14.33 6.46 -13.98
C MET A 120 15.52 7.41 -14.16
N VAL A 121 16.73 6.86 -14.31
CA VAL A 121 17.94 7.64 -14.60
C VAL A 121 17.81 8.42 -15.91
N THR A 122 17.31 7.79 -16.96
CA THR A 122 17.13 8.41 -18.28
C THR A 122 16.15 9.58 -18.21
N LEU A 123 15.00 9.38 -17.56
CA LEU A 123 14.00 10.43 -17.38
C LEU A 123 14.55 11.59 -16.55
N ALA A 124 15.21 11.31 -15.43
CA ALA A 124 15.81 12.34 -14.59
C ALA A 124 16.91 13.13 -15.31
N ARG A 125 17.77 12.46 -16.10
CA ARG A 125 18.80 13.14 -16.91
C ARG A 125 18.23 14.02 -18.02
N ALA A 126 17.02 13.72 -18.49
CA ALA A 126 16.27 14.60 -19.37
C ALA A 126 15.67 15.84 -18.65
N GLY A 127 16.01 16.05 -17.38
CA GLY A 127 15.53 17.17 -16.57
C GLY A 127 14.15 16.95 -15.94
N LYS A 128 13.55 15.77 -16.10
CA LYS A 128 12.21 15.48 -15.58
C LYS A 128 12.22 15.26 -14.08
N SER A 129 11.17 15.71 -13.42
CA SER A 129 10.81 15.24 -12.09
C SER A 129 10.07 13.90 -12.21
N VAL A 130 10.61 12.86 -11.59
CA VAL A 130 10.15 11.48 -11.79
C VAL A 130 9.56 10.94 -10.51
N VAL A 131 8.31 10.47 -10.54
CA VAL A 131 7.73 9.70 -9.44
C VAL A 131 7.80 8.21 -9.78
N ARG A 132 8.56 7.45 -8.99
CA ARG A 132 8.47 5.98 -8.95
C ARG A 132 7.40 5.59 -7.94
N LEU A 133 6.19 5.35 -8.44
CA LEU A 133 5.02 5.01 -7.62
C LEU A 133 4.96 3.50 -7.38
N LYS A 134 4.94 3.10 -6.12
CA LYS A 134 5.04 1.70 -5.69
C LYS A 134 3.87 1.33 -4.79
N GLY A 135 3.26 0.17 -5.00
CA GLY A 135 2.23 -0.34 -4.09
C GLY A 135 2.74 -0.49 -2.64
N GLY A 136 1.91 -0.13 -1.66
CA GLY A 136 2.24 -0.18 -0.25
C GLY A 136 3.28 0.87 0.18
N ASP A 137 4.28 0.41 0.93
CA ASP A 137 5.43 1.22 1.35
C ASP A 137 6.68 0.83 0.53
N PRO A 138 7.45 1.79 -0.01
CA PRO A 138 8.63 1.50 -0.80
C PRO A 138 9.68 0.63 -0.08
N ALA A 139 9.81 0.74 1.25
CA ALA A 139 10.83 0.08 2.05
C ALA A 139 10.45 -1.34 2.48
N ILE A 140 9.17 -1.73 2.38
CA ILE A 140 8.70 -3.06 2.81
C ILE A 140 8.54 -3.96 1.59
N PHE A 141 9.51 -4.85 1.39
CA PHE A 141 9.58 -5.79 0.26
C PHE A 141 9.43 -5.15 -1.14
N GLY A 142 9.67 -3.84 -1.24
CA GLY A 142 9.48 -3.07 -2.46
C GLY A 142 10.72 -2.97 -3.36
N ARG A 143 11.84 -3.61 -3.02
CA ARG A 143 13.11 -3.51 -3.78
C ARG A 143 13.67 -2.08 -3.90
N MET A 144 13.37 -1.22 -2.93
CA MET A 144 13.89 0.15 -2.90
C MET A 144 15.42 0.21 -2.97
N GLY A 145 16.14 -0.71 -2.31
CA GLY A 145 17.60 -0.72 -2.30
C GLY A 145 18.20 -0.75 -3.71
N GLU A 146 17.73 -1.68 -4.54
CA GLU A 146 18.19 -1.82 -5.94
C GLU A 146 17.87 -0.57 -6.78
N GLU A 147 16.73 0.08 -6.53
CA GLU A 147 16.34 1.33 -7.19
C GLU A 147 17.25 2.49 -6.77
N LEU A 148 17.56 2.59 -5.48
CA LEU A 148 18.47 3.62 -4.94
C LEU A 148 19.91 3.42 -5.44
N ASP A 149 20.39 2.17 -5.52
CA ASP A 149 21.73 1.86 -6.02
C ASP A 149 21.91 2.33 -7.47
N ALA A 150 20.91 2.09 -8.33
CA ALA A 150 20.92 2.55 -9.72
C ALA A 150 20.95 4.10 -9.81
N LEU A 151 20.18 4.79 -8.98
CA LEU A 151 20.16 6.25 -8.93
C LEU A 151 21.47 6.83 -8.38
N ALA A 152 22.03 6.21 -7.33
CA ALA A 152 23.29 6.60 -6.73
C ALA A 152 24.46 6.44 -7.72
N ALA A 153 24.54 5.31 -8.42
CA ALA A 153 25.55 5.08 -9.47
C ALA A 153 25.50 6.14 -10.58
N ALA A 154 24.30 6.65 -10.88
CA ALA A 154 24.09 7.69 -11.90
C ALA A 154 24.18 9.13 -11.36
N HIS A 155 24.44 9.33 -10.07
CA HIS A 155 24.43 10.62 -9.36
C HIS A 155 23.10 11.38 -9.49
N VAL A 156 21.98 10.65 -9.51
CA VAL A 156 20.63 11.22 -9.56
C VAL A 156 20.09 11.38 -8.13
N PRO A 157 19.67 12.58 -7.72
CA PRO A 157 19.13 12.79 -6.38
C PRO A 157 17.76 12.12 -6.22
N ALA A 158 17.54 11.51 -5.05
CA ALA A 158 16.33 10.76 -4.75
C ALA A 158 15.70 11.20 -3.42
N THR A 159 14.36 11.20 -3.35
CA THR A 159 13.59 11.42 -2.13
C THR A 159 12.65 10.23 -1.91
N ILE A 160 12.62 9.70 -0.68
CA ILE A 160 11.68 8.66 -0.29
C ILE A 160 10.42 9.30 0.32
N VAL A 161 9.26 8.79 -0.07
CA VAL A 161 7.97 9.11 0.54
C VAL A 161 7.33 7.80 1.00
N PRO A 162 7.19 7.58 2.31
CA PRO A 162 6.59 6.36 2.83
C PRO A 162 5.11 6.27 2.47
N GLY A 163 4.60 5.04 2.49
CA GLY A 163 3.20 4.71 2.25
C GLY A 163 2.63 3.79 3.32
N ILE A 164 1.31 3.62 3.33
CA ILE A 164 0.68 2.64 4.22
C ILE A 164 0.92 1.24 3.67
N THR A 165 1.60 0.40 4.43
CA THR A 165 1.88 -0.98 4.01
C THR A 165 0.65 -1.88 4.10
N ALA A 166 0.58 -2.90 3.24
CA ALA A 166 -0.57 -3.80 3.18
C ALA A 166 -0.90 -4.48 4.52
N ALA A 167 0.09 -4.77 5.36
CA ALA A 167 -0.13 -5.29 6.71
C ALA A 167 -0.95 -4.33 7.59
N SER A 168 -0.61 -3.03 7.59
CA SER A 168 -1.36 -2.05 8.38
C SER A 168 -2.79 -1.91 7.88
N SER A 169 -2.98 -1.86 6.57
CA SER A 169 -4.31 -1.74 5.97
C SER A 169 -5.15 -2.97 6.25
N ALA A 170 -4.63 -4.18 6.03
CA ALA A 170 -5.34 -5.42 6.32
C ALA A 170 -5.75 -5.52 7.79
N ALA A 171 -4.85 -5.16 8.72
CA ALA A 171 -5.17 -5.15 10.15
C ALA A 171 -6.27 -4.14 10.49
N ALA A 172 -6.18 -2.92 9.96
CA ALA A 172 -7.20 -1.89 10.15
C ALA A 172 -8.56 -2.29 9.57
N CYS A 173 -8.57 -2.82 8.34
CA CYS A 173 -9.79 -3.28 7.67
C CYS A 173 -10.43 -4.47 8.38
N MET A 174 -9.64 -5.36 8.99
CA MET A 174 -10.16 -6.48 9.79
C MET A 174 -10.40 -6.11 11.27
N GLY A 175 -10.17 -4.85 11.65
CA GLY A 175 -10.45 -4.34 12.99
C GLY A 175 -9.53 -4.89 14.09
N ILE A 176 -8.30 -5.27 13.75
CA ILE A 176 -7.33 -5.80 14.72
C ILE A 176 -6.06 -4.95 14.81
N PRO A 177 -5.40 -4.92 15.96
CA PRO A 177 -4.06 -4.37 16.06
C PRO A 177 -3.02 -5.37 15.51
N LEU A 178 -1.90 -4.86 14.98
CA LEU A 178 -0.74 -5.70 14.65
C LEU A 178 0.06 -6.11 15.89
N THR A 179 -0.02 -5.34 16.97
CA THR A 179 0.64 -5.59 18.25
C THR A 179 -0.32 -5.31 19.40
N ASP A 180 -0.33 -6.15 20.41
CA ASP A 180 -1.16 -5.97 21.60
C ASP A 180 -0.47 -6.59 22.83
N ARG A 181 -0.51 -5.92 23.98
CA ARG A 181 0.25 -6.34 25.17
C ARG A 181 -0.14 -7.72 25.69
N GLY A 182 -1.40 -8.12 25.54
CA GLY A 182 -1.91 -9.43 25.96
C GLY A 182 -1.76 -10.53 24.91
N HIS A 183 -1.42 -10.17 23.67
CA HIS A 183 -1.42 -11.09 22.53
C HIS A 183 -0.06 -11.18 21.81
N ALA A 184 0.51 -10.05 21.40
CA ALA A 184 1.74 -9.97 20.60
C ALA A 184 2.54 -8.70 20.91
N GLN A 185 3.72 -8.87 21.51
CA GLN A 185 4.65 -7.77 21.81
C GLN A 185 5.67 -7.54 20.69
N GLN A 186 5.69 -8.44 19.70
CA GLN A 186 6.57 -8.39 18.54
C GLN A 186 5.73 -8.47 17.26
N LEU A 187 6.24 -7.85 16.20
CA LEU A 187 5.68 -7.90 14.85
C LEU A 187 6.80 -8.27 13.90
N ARG A 188 6.57 -9.28 13.07
CA ARG A 188 7.56 -9.73 12.10
C ARG A 188 6.98 -9.75 10.69
N PHE A 189 7.59 -8.98 9.81
CA PHE A 189 7.29 -9.01 8.38
C PHE A 189 8.21 -10.02 7.69
N VAL A 190 7.61 -10.93 6.93
CA VAL A 190 8.33 -12.02 6.23
C VAL A 190 7.87 -12.06 4.78
N THR A 191 8.79 -12.31 3.85
CA THR A 191 8.45 -12.69 2.48
C THR A 191 8.45 -14.21 2.37
N ALA A 192 7.38 -14.79 1.85
CA ALA A 192 7.34 -16.21 1.51
C ALA A 192 8.07 -16.53 0.19
N GLN A 193 8.42 -15.50 -0.58
CA GLN A 193 9.30 -15.61 -1.73
C GLN A 193 10.74 -15.44 -1.24
N LEU A 194 11.46 -16.55 -1.20
CA LEU A 194 12.84 -16.60 -0.75
C LEU A 194 13.76 -16.08 -1.85
N CYS A 195 14.75 -15.28 -1.47
CA CYS A 195 15.80 -14.80 -2.39
C CYS A 195 16.84 -15.89 -2.73
N ARG A 196 16.76 -17.08 -2.13
CA ARG A 196 17.63 -18.24 -2.38
C ARG A 196 16.77 -19.43 -2.82
N GLU A 197 17.17 -20.09 -3.91
CA GLU A 197 16.35 -21.10 -4.61
C GLU A 197 16.02 -22.35 -3.77
N ASP A 198 16.73 -22.59 -2.66
CA ASP A 198 16.56 -23.81 -1.83
C ASP A 198 16.35 -23.54 -0.33
N GLY A 199 16.04 -22.30 0.06
CA GLY A 199 15.79 -22.01 1.47
C GLY A 199 14.47 -22.63 1.95
N THR A 200 14.43 -23.15 3.17
CA THR A 200 13.17 -23.19 3.93
C THR A 200 13.23 -22.06 4.96
N PRO A 201 12.12 -21.36 5.25
CA PRO A 201 12.10 -20.46 6.39
C PRO A 201 12.53 -21.20 7.66
N ASP A 202 13.22 -20.50 8.56
CA ASP A 202 13.49 -21.03 9.89
C ASP A 202 12.18 -21.05 10.68
N TRP A 203 11.42 -22.14 10.54
CA TRP A 203 10.11 -22.30 11.15
C TRP A 203 10.20 -22.26 12.67
N SER A 204 11.28 -22.77 13.27
CA SER A 204 11.48 -22.73 14.72
C SER A 204 11.60 -21.28 15.21
N ALA A 205 12.34 -20.43 14.48
CA ALA A 205 12.44 -19.01 14.80
C ALA A 205 11.14 -18.22 14.56
N LEU A 206 10.21 -18.75 13.74
CA LEU A 206 8.92 -18.13 13.43
C LEU A 206 7.77 -18.65 14.31
N ALA A 207 7.91 -19.80 14.95
CA ALA A 207 6.83 -20.42 15.74
C ALA A 207 6.68 -19.82 17.16
N ARG A 208 6.87 -18.51 17.32
CA ARG A 208 6.70 -17.85 18.62
C ARG A 208 5.22 -17.51 18.87
N ARG A 209 4.83 -17.57 20.14
CA ARG A 209 3.45 -17.30 20.58
C ARG A 209 3.21 -15.85 20.99
N ASP A 210 4.27 -15.07 21.17
CA ASP A 210 4.27 -13.68 21.60
C ASP A 210 4.48 -12.67 20.45
N GLU A 211 4.32 -13.12 19.21
CA GLU A 211 4.51 -12.32 18.00
C GLU A 211 3.31 -12.42 17.04
N THR A 212 3.11 -11.35 16.26
CA THR A 212 2.30 -11.38 15.05
C THR A 212 3.24 -11.57 13.85
N LEU A 213 3.07 -12.67 13.12
CA LEU A 213 3.76 -12.89 11.86
C LEU A 213 2.90 -12.35 10.72
N VAL A 214 3.50 -11.63 9.80
CA VAL A 214 2.84 -11.20 8.58
C VAL A 214 3.65 -11.65 7.37
N PHE A 215 3.09 -12.56 6.58
CA PHE A 215 3.70 -13.04 5.34
C PHE A 215 3.17 -12.27 4.13
N TYR A 216 4.11 -11.75 3.35
CA TYR A 216 3.90 -11.18 2.03
C TYR A 216 4.23 -12.21 0.95
N MET A 217 3.56 -12.12 -0.19
CA MET A 217 3.81 -12.99 -1.36
C MET A 217 3.69 -14.48 -1.05
N GLY A 218 2.84 -14.86 -0.08
CA GLY A 218 2.75 -16.22 0.46
C GLY A 218 1.50 -17.01 0.09
N LEU A 219 0.58 -16.45 -0.70
CA LEU A 219 -0.71 -17.07 -0.97
C LEU A 219 -0.59 -18.49 -1.55
N SER A 220 0.31 -18.71 -2.51
CA SER A 220 0.57 -20.05 -3.08
C SER A 220 1.35 -20.99 -2.14
N LYS A 221 1.77 -20.50 -0.97
CA LYS A 221 2.56 -21.21 0.04
C LYS A 221 1.81 -21.38 1.36
N VAL A 222 0.52 -21.06 1.43
CA VAL A 222 -0.28 -21.12 2.66
C VAL A 222 -0.22 -22.51 3.30
N GLU A 223 -0.35 -23.57 2.52
CA GLU A 223 -0.24 -24.95 3.02
C GLU A 223 1.12 -25.22 3.69
N ALA A 224 2.21 -24.85 3.00
CA ALA A 224 3.57 -25.01 3.54
C ALA A 224 3.83 -24.13 4.78
N ILE A 225 3.28 -22.92 4.82
CA ILE A 225 3.35 -22.02 5.99
C ILE A 225 2.63 -22.64 7.18
N CYS A 226 1.42 -23.15 6.98
CA CYS A 226 0.64 -23.77 8.04
C CYS A 226 1.33 -25.03 8.58
N ALA A 227 1.80 -25.91 7.69
CA ALA A 227 2.53 -27.12 8.08
C ALA A 227 3.82 -26.78 8.83
N GLY A 228 4.66 -25.91 8.28
CA GLY A 228 5.95 -25.57 8.90
C GLY A 228 5.81 -24.94 10.29
N LEU A 229 4.83 -24.06 10.48
CA LEU A 229 4.56 -23.45 11.79
C LEU A 229 4.02 -24.45 12.82
N ARG A 230 3.19 -25.40 12.40
CA ARG A 230 2.67 -26.47 13.27
C ARG A 230 3.77 -27.45 13.66
N ASP A 231 4.56 -27.89 12.69
CA ASP A 231 5.71 -28.79 12.91
C ASP A 231 6.75 -28.16 13.85
N ALA A 232 6.86 -26.83 13.84
CA ALA A 232 7.72 -26.06 14.73
C ALA A 232 7.11 -25.76 16.12
N GLY A 233 5.88 -26.22 16.40
CA GLY A 233 5.29 -26.23 17.74
C GLY A 233 4.17 -25.21 18.00
N LEU A 234 3.69 -24.50 16.98
CA LEU A 234 2.44 -23.75 17.11
C LEU A 234 1.23 -24.70 17.13
N PRO A 235 0.22 -24.46 17.99
CA PRO A 235 -0.98 -25.29 18.05
C PRO A 235 -1.77 -25.34 16.73
N ASP A 236 -2.51 -26.43 16.53
CA ASP A 236 -3.42 -26.59 15.38
C ASP A 236 -4.49 -25.51 15.32
N ASP A 237 -5.00 -25.08 16.48
CA ASP A 237 -5.97 -24.00 16.64
C ASP A 237 -5.34 -22.60 16.64
N TRP A 238 -4.04 -22.48 16.32
CA TRP A 238 -3.38 -21.18 16.34
C TRP A 238 -3.97 -20.24 15.28
N PRO A 239 -4.37 -19.01 15.64
CA PRO A 239 -5.14 -18.16 14.75
C PRO A 239 -4.35 -17.63 13.54
N ILE A 240 -5.02 -17.63 12.38
CA ILE A 240 -4.51 -17.12 11.11
C ILE A 240 -5.63 -16.44 10.32
N MET A 241 -5.29 -15.38 9.59
CA MET A 241 -6.17 -14.78 8.60
C MET A 241 -5.44 -14.45 7.31
N LEU A 242 -6.18 -14.49 6.21
CA LEU A 242 -5.74 -14.09 4.87
C LEU A 242 -6.59 -12.91 4.45
N VAL A 243 -5.96 -11.85 3.93
CA VAL A 243 -6.66 -10.66 3.42
C VAL A 243 -6.13 -10.35 2.02
N ALA A 244 -6.98 -10.56 1.03
CA ALA A 244 -6.74 -10.22 -0.36
C ALA A 244 -7.30 -8.83 -0.69
N ASN A 245 -6.59 -8.07 -1.52
CA ASN A 245 -6.96 -6.72 -1.94
C ASN A 245 -7.32 -5.81 -0.75
N ALA A 246 -6.50 -5.86 0.31
CA ALA A 246 -6.72 -5.09 1.53
C ALA A 246 -6.97 -3.61 1.22
N SER A 247 -7.96 -2.99 1.89
CA SER A 247 -8.47 -1.62 1.65
C SER A 247 -9.23 -1.37 0.35
N GLN A 248 -9.24 -2.30 -0.61
CA GLN A 248 -9.96 -2.11 -1.87
C GLN A 248 -11.44 -2.52 -1.74
N PRO A 249 -12.33 -2.00 -2.60
CA PRO A 249 -13.76 -2.37 -2.59
C PRO A 249 -14.01 -3.87 -2.77
N ASP A 250 -13.09 -4.58 -3.46
CA ASP A 250 -13.16 -6.01 -3.71
C ASP A 250 -12.36 -6.84 -2.69
N GLN A 251 -12.07 -6.28 -1.50
CA GLN A 251 -11.39 -6.99 -0.43
C GLN A 251 -12.10 -8.30 -0.09
N GLN A 252 -11.32 -9.37 0.00
CA GLN A 252 -11.79 -10.69 0.44
C GLN A 252 -10.91 -11.19 1.58
N SER A 253 -11.49 -11.92 2.52
CA SER A 253 -10.75 -12.43 3.67
C SER A 253 -11.21 -13.80 4.12
N LEU A 254 -10.27 -14.57 4.66
CA LEU A 254 -10.53 -15.81 5.40
C LEU A 254 -9.95 -15.68 6.79
N VAL A 255 -10.66 -16.21 7.79
CA VAL A 255 -10.23 -16.22 9.19
C VAL A 255 -10.44 -17.63 9.71
N GLY A 256 -9.40 -18.18 10.34
CA GLY A 256 -9.42 -19.55 10.85
C GLY A 256 -8.18 -19.85 11.68
N THR A 257 -7.71 -21.07 11.55
CA THR A 257 -6.63 -21.68 12.32
C THR A 257 -5.59 -22.31 11.40
N LEU A 258 -4.40 -22.60 11.91
CA LEU A 258 -3.37 -23.26 11.10
C LEU A 258 -3.83 -24.63 10.56
N ALA A 259 -4.72 -25.33 11.27
CA ALA A 259 -5.22 -26.64 10.85
C ALA A 259 -6.23 -26.58 9.69
N ASP A 260 -7.13 -25.60 9.67
CA ASP A 260 -8.24 -25.56 8.71
C ASP A 260 -8.01 -24.60 7.53
N MET A 261 -7.12 -23.61 7.66
CA MET A 261 -6.90 -22.58 6.64
C MET A 261 -6.58 -23.13 5.24
N PRO A 262 -5.76 -24.19 5.05
CA PRO A 262 -5.53 -24.74 3.72
C PRO A 262 -6.81 -25.27 3.06
N LEU A 263 -7.70 -25.91 3.82
CA LEU A 263 -8.98 -26.40 3.33
C LEU A 263 -9.95 -25.24 3.03
N GLN A 264 -10.00 -24.23 3.91
CA GLN A 264 -10.80 -23.03 3.67
C GLN A 264 -10.38 -22.32 2.37
N LEU A 265 -9.07 -22.15 2.15
CA LEU A 265 -8.54 -21.51 0.95
C LEU A 265 -8.80 -22.33 -0.32
N ALA A 266 -8.75 -23.66 -0.24
CA ALA A 266 -9.09 -24.52 -1.36
C ALA A 266 -10.58 -24.43 -1.72
N ALA A 267 -11.46 -24.31 -0.71
CA ALA A 267 -12.90 -24.16 -0.91
C ALA A 267 -13.30 -22.74 -1.37
N SER A 268 -12.58 -21.71 -0.91
CA SER A 268 -12.78 -20.30 -1.26
C SER A 268 -11.44 -19.65 -1.65
N PRO A 269 -10.98 -19.85 -2.90
CA PRO A 269 -9.71 -19.29 -3.35
C PRO A 269 -9.73 -17.76 -3.34
N LEU A 270 -8.70 -17.17 -2.75
CA LEU A 270 -8.51 -15.72 -2.72
C LEU A 270 -7.66 -15.22 -3.90
N PRO A 271 -7.88 -14.00 -4.40
CA PRO A 271 -7.02 -13.40 -5.41
C PRO A 271 -5.69 -12.89 -4.81
N SER A 272 -4.73 -12.56 -5.68
CA SER A 272 -3.53 -11.80 -5.33
C SER A 272 -3.69 -10.33 -5.74
N PRO A 273 -3.12 -9.37 -4.99
CA PRO A 273 -2.27 -9.53 -3.80
C PRO A 273 -3.02 -9.96 -2.53
N CYS A 274 -2.39 -10.79 -1.70
CA CYS A 274 -2.92 -11.26 -0.42
C CYS A 274 -1.82 -11.24 0.65
N VAL A 275 -2.19 -10.79 1.86
CA VAL A 275 -1.36 -10.79 3.06
C VAL A 275 -1.88 -11.86 4.01
N ILE A 276 -0.97 -12.64 4.60
CA ILE A 276 -1.29 -13.65 5.60
C ILE A 276 -0.83 -13.13 6.96
N MET A 277 -1.68 -13.17 7.97
CA MET A 277 -1.32 -12.84 9.34
C MET A 277 -1.55 -14.04 10.26
N VAL A 278 -0.55 -14.37 11.06
CA VAL A 278 -0.61 -15.46 12.03
C VAL A 278 -0.29 -14.91 13.41
N GLY A 279 -1.10 -15.23 14.41
CA GLY A 279 -0.90 -14.75 15.77
C GLY A 279 -2.19 -14.60 16.54
N SER A 280 -2.09 -14.62 17.87
CA SER A 280 -3.22 -14.56 18.78
C SER A 280 -4.08 -13.29 18.61
N VAL A 281 -3.54 -12.20 18.03
CA VAL A 281 -4.29 -10.97 17.71
C VAL A 281 -5.45 -11.20 16.75
N VAL A 282 -5.39 -12.23 15.90
CA VAL A 282 -6.44 -12.55 14.92
C VAL A 282 -7.74 -12.98 15.60
N THR A 283 -7.70 -13.52 16.82
CA THR A 283 -8.92 -13.84 17.60
C THR A 283 -9.81 -12.62 17.83
N ARG A 284 -9.23 -11.41 17.77
CA ARG A 284 -9.96 -10.15 17.96
C ARG A 284 -10.89 -9.81 16.81
N VAL A 285 -10.71 -10.39 15.61
CA VAL A 285 -11.60 -10.14 14.46
C VAL A 285 -13.06 -10.38 14.84
N ALA A 286 -13.34 -11.49 15.55
CA ALA A 286 -14.70 -11.88 15.91
C ALA A 286 -15.41 -10.94 16.91
N THR A 287 -14.63 -10.12 17.63
CA THR A 287 -15.15 -9.21 18.68
C THR A 287 -14.83 -7.74 18.40
N SER A 288 -14.29 -7.45 17.22
CA SER A 288 -13.89 -6.09 16.85
C SER A 288 -15.10 -5.16 16.77
N PRO A 289 -15.08 -3.99 17.45
CA PRO A 289 -16.09 -2.96 17.28
C PRO A 289 -15.83 -2.06 16.07
N ALA A 290 -14.64 -2.17 15.44
CA ALA A 290 -14.39 -1.50 14.17
C ALA A 290 -15.23 -2.22 13.12
N ALA A 291 -16.36 -1.62 12.76
CA ALA A 291 -17.23 -2.13 11.70
C ALA A 291 -16.39 -2.39 10.45
N LEU A 292 -16.60 -3.53 9.80
CA LEU A 292 -15.96 -3.92 8.52
C LEU A 292 -16.38 -3.00 7.35
N ASP A 293 -17.04 -1.88 7.61
CA ASP A 293 -17.67 -1.01 6.62
C ASP A 293 -16.88 0.28 6.40
N ILE A 294 -16.21 0.35 5.25
CA ILE A 294 -16.01 1.63 4.55
C ILE A 294 -16.54 1.61 3.10
N HIS A 295 -16.84 0.45 2.47
CA HIS A 295 -17.43 0.45 1.11
C HIS A 295 -18.49 -0.62 0.76
N ASN A 296 -18.99 -1.43 1.71
CA ASN A 296 -19.97 -2.50 1.40
C ASN A 296 -21.46 -2.10 1.51
N ALA A 297 -21.79 -0.81 1.65
CA ALA A 297 -23.18 -0.35 1.61
C ALA A 297 -23.63 -0.07 0.17
N VAL A 298 -23.96 -1.11 -0.59
CA VAL A 298 -24.92 -0.98 -1.70
C VAL A 298 -26.32 -1.14 -1.09
N TYR A 299 -27.04 -0.03 -0.95
CA TYR A 299 -28.49 -0.03 -0.76
C TYR A 299 -29.19 -0.17 -2.11
#